data_AF-D5QB58-F1
#
_entry.id   AF-D5QB58-F1
#
_cell.length_a   1.000
_cell.length_b   1.000
_cell.length_c   1.000
_cell.angle_alpha   90.00
_cell.angle_beta   90.00
_cell.angle_gamma   90.00
#
_symmetry.space_group_name_H-M   'P 1'
#
loop_
_entity.id
_entity.type
_entity.pdbx_description
1 polymer ?
#
loop_
_entity_poly.entity_id
_entity_poly.type
_entity_poly.pdbx_seq_one_letter_code
_entity_poly.pdbx_strand_id
1 'polypeptide(L)'
;MSQVRRGAWKCGGILMSVPCIGPDAARSMHPGHGRHPIGMTRRQRRTTRAMTTGAPPSDAPHTTTRPDLRAIHLHVCVTCLRGLPVGAAPPGRALYEQMLTRTHDTNVVVHEVKCLAACDRGCTAVVAMPGKWGWLLGHLGPEKADDLMIYLAAYATSHSGSVMPSRRPASLSDMVLGRFPAALLTEHSS
;
A
#
# COMPACT_ATOMS: atom_id res chain seq x y z
N MET A 1 31.08 8.89 -39.22
CA MET A 1 32.20 8.52 -38.33
C MET A 1 32.65 9.75 -37.56
N SER A 2 32.27 9.88 -36.28
CA SER A 2 33.11 10.47 -35.23
C SER A 2 32.41 10.30 -33.88
N GLN A 3 33.20 10.11 -32.85
CA GLN A 3 32.90 9.33 -31.65
C GLN A 3 32.11 10.04 -30.55
N VAL A 4 31.25 9.23 -29.92
CA VAL A 4 31.06 9.03 -28.47
C VAL A 4 32.04 9.81 -27.56
N ARG A 5 31.48 10.66 -26.69
CA ARG A 5 32.11 11.00 -25.40
C ARG A 5 31.12 10.74 -24.26
N ARG A 6 31.35 9.64 -23.55
CA ARG A 6 30.69 9.30 -22.29
C ARG A 6 31.29 10.19 -21.21
N GLY A 7 30.43 10.97 -20.53
CA GLY A 7 30.82 11.75 -19.36
C GLY A 7 31.16 10.83 -18.20
N ALA A 8 32.43 10.85 -17.80
CA ALA A 8 32.92 10.19 -16.59
C ALA A 8 32.55 11.02 -15.36
N TRP A 9 31.83 10.40 -14.42
CA TRP A 9 31.61 10.94 -13.08
C TRP A 9 32.79 10.56 -12.19
N LYS A 10 33.46 11.57 -11.62
CA LYS A 10 34.50 11.38 -10.60
C LYS A 10 33.84 11.17 -9.24
N CYS A 11 33.89 9.96 -8.70
CA CYS A 11 33.71 9.74 -7.26
C CYS A 11 35.07 9.81 -6.58
N GLY A 12 35.17 10.73 -5.62
CA GLY A 12 36.33 10.93 -4.75
C GLY A 12 36.67 9.67 -3.97
N GLY A 13 37.97 9.45 -3.81
CA GLY A 13 38.53 8.25 -3.22
C GLY A 13 38.35 8.17 -1.71
N ILE A 14 38.17 6.93 -1.25
CA ILE A 14 38.78 6.41 -0.04
C ILE A 14 39.24 4.99 -0.39
N LEU A 15 40.56 4.81 -0.31
CA LEU A 15 41.29 3.57 -0.49
C LEU A 15 41.29 2.86 0.86
N MET A 16 40.55 1.76 1.02
CA MET A 16 40.75 0.84 2.13
C MET A 16 40.76 -0.59 1.60
N SER A 17 41.96 -1.17 1.73
CA SER A 17 42.39 -2.46 1.23
C SER A 17 41.61 -3.61 1.85
N VAL A 18 41.15 -4.51 0.99
CA VAL A 18 40.60 -5.83 1.33
C VAL A 18 41.77 -6.81 1.47
N PRO A 19 41.99 -7.46 2.63
CA PRO A 19 42.85 -8.63 2.69
C PRO A 19 42.05 -9.91 2.38
N CYS A 20 42.44 -10.56 1.28
CA CYS A 20 42.11 -11.94 0.97
C CYS A 20 42.82 -12.86 1.99
N ILE A 21 42.08 -13.69 2.71
CA ILE A 21 42.61 -14.80 3.50
C ILE A 21 41.99 -16.09 2.96
N GLY A 22 42.87 -16.99 2.51
CA GLY A 22 42.53 -18.21 1.79
C GLY A 22 41.98 -19.34 2.66
N PRO A 23 41.65 -20.48 2.04
CA PRO A 23 41.04 -21.63 2.68
C PRO A 23 42.11 -22.63 3.09
N ASP A 24 42.17 -23.06 4.36
CA ASP A 24 42.56 -24.43 4.67
C ASP A 24 42.32 -24.86 6.12
N ALA A 25 42.21 -26.18 6.27
CA ALA A 25 42.38 -27.00 7.46
C ALA A 25 41.16 -27.28 8.39
N ALA A 26 40.60 -28.46 8.11
CA ALA A 26 40.60 -29.62 9.02
C ALA A 26 39.65 -29.65 10.23
N ARG A 27 38.59 -30.46 10.04
CA ARG A 27 38.29 -31.70 10.79
C ARG A 27 38.52 -31.68 12.31
N SER A 28 37.42 -31.78 13.06
CA SER A 28 37.37 -32.63 14.26
C SER A 28 35.95 -33.13 14.53
N MET A 29 35.82 -34.47 14.52
CA MET A 29 34.67 -35.24 14.97
C MET A 29 34.74 -35.38 16.49
N HIS A 30 33.60 -35.22 17.19
CA HIS A 30 33.34 -36.02 18.39
C HIS A 30 31.83 -36.26 18.58
N PRO A 31 31.42 -37.45 19.08
CA PRO A 31 30.05 -37.88 19.20
C PRO A 31 29.46 -37.50 20.57
N GLY A 32 28.17 -37.20 20.62
CA GLY A 32 27.46 -36.89 21.87
C GLY A 32 26.02 -37.37 21.80
N HIS A 33 25.79 -38.55 22.37
CA HIS A 33 24.48 -39.14 22.60
C HIS A 33 23.62 -38.27 23.52
N GLY A 34 22.34 -38.09 23.17
CA GLY A 34 21.34 -37.46 24.04
C GLY A 34 19.93 -37.92 23.68
N ARG A 35 19.54 -39.10 24.16
CA ARG A 35 18.18 -39.62 24.07
C ARG A 35 17.26 -38.79 24.98
N HIS A 36 16.29 -38.08 24.41
CA HIS A 36 15.23 -37.45 25.18
C HIS A 36 14.07 -38.43 25.43
N PRO A 37 13.53 -38.50 26.65
CA PRO A 37 12.46 -39.42 27.01
C PRO A 37 11.09 -38.97 26.49
N ILE A 38 10.46 -39.91 25.79
CA ILE A 38 9.05 -40.30 25.81
C ILE A 38 8.18 -39.51 26.82
N GLY A 39 7.32 -38.65 26.32
CA GLY A 39 6.32 -37.93 27.11
C GLY A 39 4.98 -37.83 26.40
N MET A 40 3.94 -38.17 27.14
CA MET A 40 2.52 -37.83 26.93
C MET A 40 1.65 -38.81 26.12
N THR A 41 1.32 -39.93 26.76
CA THR A 41 0.08 -40.66 26.49
C THR A 41 -1.12 -39.94 27.14
N ARG A 42 -1.99 -39.43 26.26
CA ARG A 42 -3.46 -39.54 26.30
C ARG A 42 -4.15 -39.53 27.68
N ARG A 43 -4.80 -38.40 28.01
CA ARG A 43 -6.18 -38.45 28.53
C ARG A 43 -6.95 -37.16 28.23
N GLN A 44 -7.58 -37.14 27.06
CA GLN A 44 -8.72 -36.28 26.77
C GLN A 44 -9.77 -36.47 27.87
N ARG A 45 -9.94 -35.46 28.73
CA ARG A 45 -11.19 -35.27 29.47
C ARG A 45 -12.09 -34.40 28.61
N ARG A 46 -12.96 -35.06 27.83
CA ARG A 46 -14.19 -34.47 27.30
C ARG A 46 -15.02 -34.02 28.51
N THR A 47 -15.01 -32.73 28.81
CA THR A 47 -16.07 -32.11 29.60
C THR A 47 -17.12 -31.63 28.61
N THR A 48 -18.19 -32.40 28.48
CA THR A 48 -19.44 -31.96 27.82
C THR A 48 -20.01 -30.80 28.63
N ARG A 49 -19.70 -29.56 28.21
CA ARG A 49 -20.37 -28.37 28.72
C ARG A 49 -21.61 -28.13 27.86
N ALA A 50 -22.75 -28.12 28.54
CA ALA A 50 -24.08 -27.99 27.98
C ALA A 50 -24.22 -26.76 27.07
N MET A 51 -24.90 -26.96 25.95
CA MET A 51 -25.33 -25.92 25.02
C MET A 51 -26.51 -25.16 25.64
N THR A 52 -26.27 -23.94 26.11
CA THR A 52 -27.34 -22.97 26.36
C THR A 52 -27.66 -22.29 25.03
N THR A 53 -28.78 -22.65 24.42
CA THR A 53 -29.33 -21.95 23.25
C THR A 53 -29.94 -20.63 23.72
N GLY A 54 -29.12 -19.59 23.79
CA GLY A 54 -29.61 -18.21 23.82
C GLY A 54 -29.81 -17.73 22.39
N ALA A 55 -31.05 -17.46 21.99
CA ALA A 55 -31.34 -16.77 20.75
C ALA A 55 -30.72 -15.35 20.78
N PRO A 56 -30.02 -14.90 19.73
CA PRO A 56 -29.56 -13.52 19.67
C PRO A 56 -30.75 -12.56 19.49
N PRO A 57 -30.79 -11.41 20.18
CA PRO A 57 -31.81 -10.40 19.93
C PRO A 57 -31.52 -9.60 18.65
N SER A 58 -32.57 -9.51 17.84
CA SER A 58 -32.99 -8.37 17.02
C SER A 58 -32.20 -8.02 15.75
N ASP A 59 -32.82 -8.41 14.64
CA ASP A 59 -32.65 -7.88 13.28
C ASP A 59 -32.89 -6.35 13.25
N ALA A 60 -31.81 -5.58 13.42
CA ALA A 60 -31.71 -4.28 12.77
C ALA A 60 -31.08 -4.50 11.39
N PRO A 61 -31.54 -3.85 10.30
CA PRO A 61 -30.82 -3.88 9.04
C PRO A 61 -29.51 -3.11 9.22
N HIS A 62 -28.47 -3.80 9.67
CA HIS A 62 -27.10 -3.39 9.40
C HIS A 62 -26.99 -3.42 7.88
N THR A 63 -27.09 -2.25 7.26
CA THR A 63 -26.71 -2.08 5.87
C THR A 63 -25.19 -2.17 5.85
N THR A 64 -24.68 -3.39 6.00
CA THR A 64 -23.30 -3.70 5.61
C THR A 64 -23.32 -3.62 4.10
N THR A 65 -23.06 -2.43 3.58
CA THR A 65 -22.80 -2.23 2.16
C THR A 65 -21.61 -3.11 1.82
N ARG A 66 -21.88 -4.31 1.30
CA ARG A 66 -20.84 -5.17 0.78
C ARG A 66 -20.13 -4.35 -0.31
N PRO A 67 -18.82 -4.08 -0.19
CA PRO A 67 -18.12 -3.28 -1.17
C PRO A 67 -18.38 -3.88 -2.55
N ASP A 68 -18.81 -3.05 -3.50
CA ASP A 68 -18.91 -3.48 -4.88
C ASP A 68 -17.52 -3.94 -5.29
N LEU A 69 -17.39 -5.24 -5.57
CA LEU A 69 -16.11 -5.87 -5.92
C LEU A 69 -15.52 -5.31 -7.23
N ARG A 70 -16.29 -4.49 -7.96
CA ARG A 70 -15.90 -3.81 -9.20
C ARG A 70 -15.64 -2.31 -9.01
N ALA A 71 -15.87 -1.76 -7.82
CA ALA A 71 -15.62 -0.36 -7.54
C ALA A 71 -14.13 -0.08 -7.29
N ILE A 72 -13.68 1.09 -7.74
CA ILE A 72 -12.38 1.64 -7.36
C ILE A 72 -12.58 2.48 -6.11
N HIS A 73 -11.88 2.16 -5.04
CA HIS A 73 -11.86 2.95 -3.81
C HIS A 73 -10.69 3.93 -3.87
N LEU A 74 -10.99 5.23 -3.86
CA LEU A 74 -10.00 6.30 -3.81
C LEU A 74 -10.10 7.02 -2.46
N HIS A 75 -9.10 6.87 -1.59
CA HIS A 75 -9.04 7.53 -0.29
C HIS A 75 -8.12 8.76 -0.38
N VAL A 76 -8.65 9.96 -0.20
CA VAL A 76 -7.90 11.22 -0.36
C VAL A 76 -7.61 11.85 1.00
N CYS A 77 -6.34 12.20 1.24
CA CYS A 77 -5.94 12.92 2.45
C CYS A 77 -6.45 14.37 2.41
N VAL A 78 -7.48 14.68 3.19
CA VAL A 78 -8.15 16.00 3.15
C VAL A 78 -7.46 17.07 3.99
N THR A 79 -6.55 16.70 4.89
CA THR A 79 -5.80 17.65 5.74
C THR A 79 -4.43 18.03 5.19
N CYS A 80 -4.00 17.45 4.06
CA CYS A 80 -2.67 17.72 3.52
C CYS A 80 -2.50 19.19 3.11
N LEU A 81 -1.48 19.84 3.67
CA LEU A 81 -1.12 21.24 3.39
C LEU A 81 -0.11 21.40 2.25
N ARG A 82 0.57 20.33 1.81
CA ARG A 82 1.60 20.41 0.74
C ARG A 82 2.61 21.57 0.98
N GLY A 83 3.14 21.64 2.20
CA GLY A 83 4.11 22.67 2.59
C GLY A 83 3.52 24.06 2.85
N LEU A 84 2.20 24.26 2.72
CA LEU A 84 1.53 25.49 3.16
C LEU A 84 1.54 25.60 4.70
N PRO A 85 1.46 26.83 5.24
CA PRO A 85 1.39 27.04 6.68
C PRO A 85 0.12 26.44 7.29
N VAL A 86 0.21 26.07 8.57
CA VAL A 86 -0.95 25.62 9.36
C VAL A 86 -2.02 26.71 9.37
N GLY A 87 -3.28 26.31 9.16
CA GLY A 87 -4.42 27.22 9.06
C GLY A 87 -4.76 27.67 7.64
N ALA A 88 -3.91 27.40 6.65
CA ALA A 88 -4.27 27.57 5.24
C ALA A 88 -5.36 26.56 4.83
N ALA A 89 -6.13 26.91 3.80
CA ALA A 89 -7.06 25.97 3.17
C ALA A 89 -6.28 24.77 2.61
N PRO A 90 -6.54 23.52 3.06
CA PRO A 90 -5.74 22.37 2.65
C PRO A 90 -5.92 22.04 1.17
N PRO A 91 -4.84 22.00 0.35
CA PRO A 91 -4.93 21.55 -1.04
C PRO A 91 -5.44 20.10 -1.16
N GLY A 92 -5.24 19.28 -0.12
CA GLY A 92 -5.84 17.95 -0.02
C GLY A 92 -7.37 17.96 -0.04
N ARG A 93 -8.00 18.92 0.65
CA ARG A 93 -9.46 19.10 0.58
C ARG A 93 -9.89 19.52 -0.82
N ALA A 94 -9.19 20.46 -1.44
CA ALA A 94 -9.50 20.89 -2.80
C ALA A 94 -9.40 19.73 -3.81
N LEU A 95 -8.38 18.86 -3.68
CA LEU A 95 -8.26 17.65 -4.49
C LEU A 95 -9.45 16.70 -4.29
N TYR A 96 -9.85 16.45 -3.04
CA TYR A 96 -11.00 15.59 -2.73
C TYR A 96 -12.29 16.06 -3.41
N GLU A 97 -12.61 17.36 -3.33
CA GLU A 97 -13.80 17.95 -3.97
C GLU A 97 -13.78 17.81 -5.50
N GLN A 98 -12.60 18.04 -6.08
CA GLN A 98 -12.39 17.88 -7.51
C GLN A 98 -12.58 16.43 -7.96
N MET A 99 -12.19 15.46 -7.13
CA MET A 99 -12.43 14.05 -7.40
C MET A 99 -13.90 13.69 -7.24
N LEU A 100 -14.59 14.12 -6.17
CA LEU A 100 -16.03 13.91 -6.01
C LEU A 100 -16.82 14.36 -7.24
N THR A 101 -16.51 15.55 -7.74
CA THR A 101 -17.17 16.13 -8.93
C THR A 101 -16.94 15.27 -10.17
N ARG A 102 -15.69 14.82 -10.39
CA ARG A 102 -15.29 14.08 -11.60
C ARG A 102 -15.72 12.61 -11.58
N THR A 103 -15.92 12.03 -10.41
CA THR A 103 -16.26 10.61 -10.25
C THR A 103 -17.76 10.35 -10.17
N HIS A 104 -18.62 11.38 -10.19
CA HIS A 104 -20.07 11.27 -9.99
C HIS A 104 -20.73 10.15 -10.81
N ASP A 105 -20.40 10.03 -12.10
CA ASP A 105 -20.98 9.02 -13.01
C ASP A 105 -20.01 7.86 -13.32
N THR A 106 -19.14 7.52 -12.37
CA THR A 106 -18.12 6.47 -12.55
C THR A 106 -18.25 5.37 -11.49
N ASN A 107 -17.50 4.28 -11.65
CA ASN A 107 -17.37 3.24 -10.63
C ASN A 107 -16.32 3.57 -9.55
N VAL A 108 -15.89 4.83 -9.45
CA VAL A 108 -14.93 5.29 -8.44
C VAL A 108 -15.70 5.83 -7.23
N VAL A 109 -15.46 5.23 -6.07
CA VAL A 109 -15.97 5.69 -4.77
C VAL A 109 -14.86 6.47 -4.08
N VAL A 110 -15.09 7.77 -3.85
CA VAL A 110 -14.12 8.66 -3.21
C VAL A 110 -14.42 8.75 -1.72
N HIS A 111 -13.41 8.44 -0.92
CA HIS A 111 -13.44 8.46 0.53
C HIS A 111 -12.53 9.58 1.03
N GLU A 112 -12.98 10.33 2.03
CA GLU A 112 -12.08 11.19 2.78
C GLU A 112 -11.26 10.36 3.78
N VAL A 113 -10.00 10.73 3.97
CA VAL A 113 -9.19 10.27 5.11
C VAL A 113 -8.50 11.45 5.75
N LYS A 114 -8.42 11.44 7.09
CA LYS A 114 -7.82 12.54 7.84
C LYS A 114 -6.35 12.72 7.47
N CYS A 115 -5.53 11.68 7.53
CA CYS A 115 -4.10 11.77 7.23
C CYS A 115 -3.55 10.45 6.70
N LEU A 116 -2.63 10.52 5.73
CA LEU A 116 -1.85 9.38 5.20
C LEU A 116 -0.36 9.44 5.58
N ALA A 117 0.01 10.34 6.50
CA ALA A 117 1.36 10.51 7.04
C ALA A 117 2.50 10.69 6.01
N ALA A 118 2.19 11.28 4.85
CA ALA A 118 3.12 11.48 3.74
C ALA A 118 3.10 12.94 3.23
N CYS A 119 3.03 13.89 4.15
CA CYS A 119 2.86 15.32 3.86
C CYS A 119 4.06 15.95 3.11
N ASP A 120 5.26 15.38 3.28
CA ASP A 120 6.48 15.77 2.55
C ASP A 120 6.41 15.40 1.06
N ARG A 121 5.46 14.54 0.68
CA ARG A 121 5.21 14.11 -0.70
C ARG A 121 4.02 14.83 -1.33
N GLY A 122 3.65 16.01 -0.86
CA GLY A 122 2.49 16.75 -1.38
C GLY A 122 1.15 16.09 -1.06
N CYS A 123 0.09 16.37 -1.83
CA CYS A 123 -1.19 15.70 -1.60
C CYS A 123 -1.07 14.21 -1.91
N THR A 124 -1.75 13.39 -1.12
CA THR A 124 -1.66 11.94 -1.20
C THR A 124 -3.05 11.31 -1.27
N ALA A 125 -3.12 10.20 -2.00
CA ALA A 125 -4.32 9.41 -2.11
C ALA A 125 -3.95 7.92 -2.17
N VAL A 126 -4.86 7.08 -1.70
CA VAL A 126 -4.76 5.62 -1.85
C VAL A 126 -5.78 5.17 -2.87
N VAL A 127 -5.36 4.36 -3.84
CA VAL A 127 -6.27 3.67 -4.77
C VAL A 127 -6.23 2.17 -4.51
N ALA A 128 -7.40 1.54 -4.47
CA ALA A 128 -7.52 0.11 -4.32
C ALA A 128 -8.80 -0.41 -4.99
N MET A 129 -8.75 -1.65 -5.47
CA MET A 129 -9.90 -2.40 -5.97
C MET A 129 -9.72 -3.86 -5.53
N PRO A 130 -10.79 -4.55 -5.09
CA PRO A 130 -10.72 -5.97 -4.77
C PRO A 130 -10.10 -6.79 -5.90
N GLY A 131 -9.18 -7.69 -5.55
CA GLY A 131 -8.46 -8.53 -6.53
C GLY A 131 -7.29 -7.85 -7.25
N LYS A 132 -6.96 -6.60 -6.93
CA LYS A 132 -5.84 -5.84 -7.52
C LYS A 132 -4.81 -5.41 -6.47
N TRP A 133 -3.66 -4.89 -6.91
CA TRP A 133 -2.74 -4.17 -6.04
C TRP A 133 -3.34 -2.82 -5.63
N GLY A 134 -3.21 -2.47 -4.36
CA GLY A 134 -3.45 -1.11 -3.88
C GLY A 134 -2.17 -0.27 -3.99
N TRP A 135 -2.34 1.04 -4.18
CA TRP A 135 -1.25 1.99 -4.34
C TRP A 135 -1.41 3.20 -3.45
N LEU A 136 -0.32 3.59 -2.78
CA LEU A 136 -0.19 4.90 -2.17
C LEU A 136 0.42 5.85 -3.20
N LEU A 137 -0.35 6.87 -3.56
CA LEU A 137 -0.01 7.91 -4.51
C LEU A 137 0.33 9.20 -3.75
N GLY A 138 1.36 9.88 -4.21
CA GLY A 138 1.81 11.19 -3.73
C GLY A 138 2.13 12.10 -4.90
N HIS A 139 2.79 13.21 -4.59
CA HIS A 139 3.08 14.33 -5.48
C HIS A 139 1.83 14.84 -6.20
N LEU A 140 0.65 14.68 -5.58
CA LEU A 140 -0.62 15.14 -6.12
C LEU A 140 -0.88 16.60 -5.73
N GLY A 141 -1.92 17.15 -6.36
CA GLY A 141 -2.53 18.44 -6.06
C GLY A 141 -3.85 18.56 -6.82
N PRO A 142 -4.70 19.54 -6.47
CA PRO A 142 -5.97 19.75 -7.18
C PRO A 142 -5.78 19.97 -8.68
N GLU A 143 -4.65 20.55 -9.10
CA GLU A 143 -4.31 20.76 -10.51
C GLU A 143 -4.08 19.47 -11.31
N LYS A 144 -3.91 18.32 -10.62
CA LYS A 144 -3.68 17.01 -11.26
C LYS A 144 -4.92 16.12 -11.27
N ALA A 145 -6.10 16.64 -10.92
CA ALA A 145 -7.32 15.83 -10.80
C ALA A 145 -7.71 15.15 -12.12
N ASP A 146 -7.57 15.82 -13.26
CA ASP A 146 -7.87 15.25 -14.58
C ASP A 146 -6.90 14.12 -14.94
N ASP A 147 -5.60 14.31 -14.68
CA ASP A 147 -4.61 13.26 -14.87
C ASP A 147 -4.83 12.07 -13.92
N LEU A 148 -5.29 12.34 -12.70
CA LEU A 148 -5.66 11.28 -11.77
C LEU A 148 -6.84 10.44 -12.31
N MET A 149 -7.84 11.05 -12.94
CA MET A 149 -8.92 10.31 -13.61
C MET A 149 -8.39 9.41 -14.75
N ILE A 150 -7.45 9.91 -15.56
CA ILE A 150 -6.80 9.10 -16.61
C ILE A 150 -6.08 7.90 -16.00
N TYR A 151 -5.36 8.11 -14.89
CA TYR A 151 -4.70 7.02 -14.18
C TYR A 151 -5.70 6.00 -13.61
N LEU A 152 -6.81 6.45 -13.01
CA LEU A 152 -7.84 5.56 -12.47
C LEU A 152 -8.50 4.71 -13.57
N ALA A 153 -8.72 5.28 -14.76
CA ALA A 153 -9.20 4.53 -15.91
C ALA A 153 -8.17 3.46 -16.36
N ALA A 154 -6.88 3.81 -16.42
CA ALA A 154 -5.82 2.84 -16.72
C ALA A 154 -5.73 1.74 -15.64
N TYR A 155 -5.88 2.10 -14.37
CA TYR A 155 -5.94 1.16 -13.25
C TYR A 155 -7.14 0.22 -13.36
N ALA A 156 -8.32 0.73 -13.72
CA ALA A 156 -9.54 -0.03 -13.95
C ALA A 156 -9.35 -1.14 -14.99
N THR A 157 -8.69 -0.82 -16.09
CA THR A 157 -8.45 -1.76 -17.22
C THR A 157 -7.30 -2.74 -16.97
N SER A 158 -6.40 -2.45 -16.04
CA SER A 158 -5.26 -3.33 -15.74
C SER A 158 -5.71 -4.64 -15.08
N HIS A 159 -5.12 -5.77 -15.44
CA HIS A 159 -5.52 -7.07 -14.86
C HIS A 159 -5.21 -7.16 -13.35
N SER A 160 -3.98 -6.82 -12.96
CA SER A 160 -3.49 -6.94 -11.57
C SER A 160 -3.52 -5.64 -10.77
N GLY A 161 -3.99 -4.53 -11.35
CA GLY A 161 -3.86 -3.19 -10.73
C GLY A 161 -2.54 -2.50 -11.01
N SER A 162 -1.64 -3.08 -11.80
CA SER A 162 -0.35 -2.45 -12.12
C SER A 162 -0.48 -1.56 -13.36
N VAL A 163 -0.27 -0.25 -13.19
CA VAL A 163 -0.18 0.70 -14.31
C VAL A 163 1.29 0.96 -14.62
N MET A 164 1.71 0.52 -15.81
CA MET A 164 3.09 0.69 -16.29
C MET A 164 3.46 2.19 -16.35
N PRO A 165 4.72 2.56 -16.04
CA PRO A 165 5.15 3.96 -16.10
C PRO A 165 4.84 4.67 -17.43
N SER A 166 4.96 3.98 -18.56
CA SER A 166 4.65 4.51 -19.90
C SER A 166 3.17 4.79 -20.16
N ARG A 167 2.26 4.27 -19.32
CA ARG A 167 0.81 4.47 -19.39
C ARG A 167 0.32 5.54 -18.41
N ARG A 168 1.21 6.11 -17.59
CA ARG A 168 0.86 7.18 -16.64
C ARG A 168 0.89 8.53 -17.36
N PRO A 169 0.01 9.47 -17.01
CA PRO A 169 0.17 10.86 -17.40
C PRO A 169 1.53 11.40 -16.99
N ALA A 170 2.11 12.30 -17.80
CA ALA A 170 3.45 12.84 -17.55
C ALA A 170 3.55 13.54 -16.19
N SER A 171 2.50 14.23 -15.73
CA SER A 171 2.45 14.89 -14.42
C SER A 171 2.44 13.92 -13.22
N LEU A 172 2.22 12.63 -13.49
CA LEU A 172 2.09 11.53 -12.51
C LEU A 172 3.19 10.47 -12.67
N SER A 173 4.30 10.78 -13.36
CA SER A 173 5.38 9.82 -13.60
C SER A 173 6.03 9.29 -12.31
N ASP A 174 6.08 10.13 -11.26
CA ASP A 174 6.75 9.91 -9.98
C ASP A 174 5.78 9.79 -8.79
N MET A 175 4.48 9.63 -9.03
CA MET A 175 3.48 9.67 -7.97
C MET A 175 3.50 8.43 -7.05
N VAL A 176 4.06 7.30 -7.48
CA VAL A 176 3.96 6.04 -6.72
C VAL A 176 4.91 6.07 -5.53
N LEU A 177 4.35 6.06 -4.31
CA LEU A 177 5.11 5.99 -3.06
C LEU A 177 5.22 4.56 -2.52
N GLY A 178 4.21 3.73 -2.79
CA GLY A 178 4.18 2.36 -2.29
C GLY A 178 3.06 1.52 -2.89
N ARG A 179 3.18 0.21 -2.72
CA ARG A 179 2.18 -0.79 -3.11
C ARG A 179 1.85 -1.69 -1.94
N PHE A 180 0.61 -2.17 -1.87
CA PHE A 180 0.15 -3.06 -0.82
C PHE A 180 -0.96 -3.98 -1.35
N PRO A 181 -1.18 -5.17 -0.76
CA PRO A 181 -2.31 -6.01 -1.15
C PRO A 181 -3.64 -5.30 -0.87
N ALA A 182 -4.52 -5.12 -1.88
CA ALA A 182 -5.77 -4.37 -1.69
C ALA A 182 -6.73 -5.01 -0.67
N ALA A 183 -6.57 -6.31 -0.38
CA ALA A 183 -7.33 -6.99 0.68
C ALA A 183 -7.07 -6.43 2.09
N LEU A 184 -6.01 -5.63 2.28
CA LEU A 184 -5.74 -4.92 3.54
C LEU A 184 -6.60 -3.66 3.72
N LEU A 185 -7.26 -3.19 2.66
CA LEU A 185 -8.10 -2.01 2.73
C LEU A 185 -9.46 -2.39 3.31
N THR A 186 -9.54 -2.38 4.63
CA THR A 186 -10.82 -2.43 5.37
C THR A 186 -11.29 -1.02 5.63
N GLU A 187 -12.61 -0.79 5.58
CA GLU A 187 -13.20 0.48 5.95
C GLU A 187 -12.71 0.93 7.34
N HIS A 188 -12.08 2.11 7.41
CA HIS A 188 -11.65 2.71 8.67
C HIS A 188 -12.55 3.91 8.95
N SER A 189 -13.72 3.63 9.52
CA SER A 189 -14.65 4.65 10.00
C SER A 189 -14.13 5.18 11.34
N SER A 190 -13.68 6.43 11.40
CA SER A 190 -13.17 7.08 12.62
C SER A 190 -13.55 8.54 12.74
#